data_AF-A0A7S0HQA0-F1
#
_entry.id   AF-A0A7S0HQA0-F1
#
_cell.length_a   1.000
_cell.length_b   1.000
_cell.length_c   1.000
_cell.angle_alpha   90.00
_cell.angle_beta   90.00
_cell.angle_gamma   90.00
#
_symmetry.space_group_name_H-M   'P 1'
#
loop_
_entity.id
_entity.type
_entity.pdbx_description
1 polymer ?
#
loop_
_entity_poly.entity_id
_entity_poly.type
_entity_poly.pdbx_seq_one_letter_code
_entity_poly.pdbx_strand_id
1 'polypeptide(L)'
;KVGMSPTPRMRASLMLLGLSAGPCAGLVVPLAAARPAASLAGVELPRVGDGEQIDLGAALTQTAASEKTLLILGCHAGDFNTVEYVQRCRAFWPQLQAKGVSRCLIAVNGQASSCEKLGELLGLPDGVELLSDPAGEAGRAFGVSRGWRPDDARVPPALKLFVVGIGLGPPWGTLPAVLTGYVGNPGGRREWIEAALKQGQLAGRRAGPLPDILELSASGEVVGNKFDDFPLVGGWGVRPLELATLRLQNLVGIQMAHWEALKPVDDRCLTQLGGCAVVGAGGEPLFSWVDGGLCDVPDFEELLDAL
;
A
#
# COMPACT_ATOMS: atom_id res chain seq x y z
N LYS A 1 -77.54 32.13 0.46
CA LYS A 1 -76.51 31.25 -0.14
C LYS A 1 -75.16 31.82 0.27
N VAL A 2 -74.50 31.13 1.19
CA VAL A 2 -73.31 31.55 1.93
C VAL A 2 -72.09 31.51 1.00
N GLY A 3 -71.26 32.55 1.05
CA GLY A 3 -70.04 32.67 0.26
C GLY A 3 -68.93 31.74 0.75
N MET A 4 -68.17 31.19 -0.19
CA MET A 4 -66.92 30.50 0.07
C MET A 4 -65.81 31.16 -0.76
N SER A 5 -64.80 31.65 -0.04
CA SER A 5 -63.54 32.14 -0.59
C SER A 5 -62.72 31.00 -1.20
N PRO A 6 -61.85 31.27 -2.20
CA PRO A 6 -60.93 30.28 -2.72
C PRO A 6 -59.75 30.05 -1.75
N THR A 7 -59.44 28.79 -1.52
CA THR A 7 -58.27 28.29 -0.78
C THR A 7 -56.96 28.59 -1.53
N PRO A 8 -55.86 28.92 -0.84
CA PRO A 8 -54.57 29.16 -1.48
C PRO A 8 -53.88 27.84 -1.85
N ARG A 9 -53.40 27.76 -3.10
CA ARG A 9 -52.51 26.69 -3.59
C ARG A 9 -51.15 26.82 -2.91
N MET A 10 -50.83 25.87 -2.05
CA MET A 10 -49.52 25.71 -1.44
C MET A 10 -48.53 25.25 -2.53
N ARG A 11 -47.63 26.13 -2.97
CA ARG A 11 -46.50 25.79 -3.82
C ARG A 11 -45.46 25.08 -2.96
N ALA A 12 -45.30 23.77 -3.15
CA ALA A 12 -44.15 23.05 -2.62
C ALA A 12 -42.91 23.43 -3.46
N SER A 13 -42.15 24.40 -2.97
CA SER A 13 -40.80 24.66 -3.48
C SER A 13 -39.87 23.57 -2.97
N LEU A 14 -39.54 22.62 -3.82
CA LEU A 14 -38.47 21.66 -3.60
C LEU A 14 -37.13 22.41 -3.74
N MET A 15 -36.61 22.97 -2.64
CA MET A 15 -35.23 23.42 -2.57
C MET A 15 -34.33 22.19 -2.60
N LEU A 16 -33.77 21.88 -3.77
CA LEU A 16 -32.54 21.09 -3.84
C LEU A 16 -31.42 21.93 -3.23
N LEU A 17 -31.11 21.70 -1.96
CA LEU A 17 -29.81 22.05 -1.40
C LEU A 17 -28.77 21.18 -2.10
N GLY A 18 -28.10 21.75 -3.08
CA GLY A 18 -26.87 21.21 -3.64
C GLY A 18 -25.80 21.19 -2.56
N LEU A 19 -25.66 20.06 -1.87
CA LEU A 19 -24.45 19.71 -1.14
C LEU A 19 -23.38 19.39 -2.17
N SER A 20 -22.68 20.42 -2.65
CA SER A 20 -21.35 20.25 -3.25
C SER A 20 -20.36 19.93 -2.12
N ALA A 21 -20.42 18.70 -1.62
CA ALA A 21 -19.33 18.12 -0.84
C ALA A 21 -18.36 17.49 -1.85
N GLY A 22 -17.29 18.20 -2.18
CA GLY A 22 -16.11 17.55 -2.77
C GLY A 22 -15.58 16.51 -1.78
N PRO A 23 -14.94 15.42 -2.23
CA PRO A 23 -14.41 14.40 -1.36
C PRO A 23 -13.12 14.90 -0.70
N CYS A 24 -13.21 15.84 0.24
CA CYS A 24 -12.28 15.86 1.35
C CYS A 24 -12.81 14.89 2.40
N ALA A 25 -12.70 13.59 2.12
CA ALA A 25 -12.60 12.63 3.20
C ALA A 25 -11.29 12.98 3.91
N GLY A 26 -11.37 13.81 4.96
CA GLY A 26 -10.23 14.09 5.80
C GLY A 26 -9.79 12.76 6.41
N LEU A 27 -8.80 12.11 5.77
CA LEU A 27 -8.11 10.97 6.34
C LEU A 27 -7.54 11.48 7.66
N VAL A 28 -8.07 11.00 8.79
CA VAL A 28 -7.55 11.36 10.10
C VAL A 28 -6.19 10.66 10.21
N VAL A 29 -5.15 11.34 9.76
CA VAL A 29 -3.77 10.89 9.94
C VAL A 29 -3.47 10.98 11.44
N PRO A 30 -3.04 9.90 12.09
CA PRO A 30 -2.61 9.93 13.49
C PRO A 30 -1.57 11.05 13.70
N LEU A 31 -1.63 11.75 14.83
CA LEU A 31 -0.68 12.84 15.12
C LEU A 31 0.78 12.36 15.09
N ALA A 32 1.02 11.08 15.41
CA ALA A 32 2.32 10.42 15.29
C ALA A 32 2.79 10.34 13.83
N ALA A 33 1.95 9.85 12.92
CA ALA A 33 2.23 9.79 11.49
C ALA A 33 2.44 11.18 10.86
N ALA A 34 1.85 12.24 11.42
CA ALA A 34 2.11 13.62 11.01
C ALA A 34 3.49 14.15 11.43
N ARG A 35 4.23 13.44 12.28
CA ARG A 35 5.57 13.81 12.79
C ARG A 35 6.49 12.57 12.82
N PRO A 36 6.79 11.97 11.66
CA PRO A 36 7.42 10.65 11.55
C PRO A 36 8.76 10.57 12.29
N ALA A 37 9.63 11.58 12.12
CA ALA A 37 10.94 11.63 12.77
C ALA A 37 10.82 11.66 14.31
N ALA A 38 9.84 12.40 14.85
CA ALA A 38 9.62 12.49 16.29
C ALA A 38 8.96 11.22 16.84
N SER A 39 7.99 10.63 16.12
CA SER A 39 7.31 9.41 16.56
C SER A 39 8.22 8.19 16.59
N LEU A 40 9.28 8.19 15.78
CA LEU A 40 10.22 7.08 15.62
C LEU A 40 11.57 7.32 16.29
N ALA A 41 11.70 8.41 17.07
CA ALA A 41 12.92 8.71 17.80
C ALA A 41 13.28 7.59 18.78
N GLY A 42 14.49 7.03 18.66
CA GLY A 42 14.97 5.93 19.49
C GLY A 42 14.40 4.56 19.11
N VAL A 43 13.66 4.45 18.01
CA VAL A 43 13.26 3.15 17.45
C VAL A 43 14.41 2.63 16.60
N GLU A 44 15.19 1.71 17.17
CA GLU A 44 16.33 1.07 16.51
C GLU A 44 15.92 -0.24 15.84
N LEU A 45 16.23 -0.39 14.55
CA LEU A 45 16.00 -1.62 13.79
C LEU A 45 17.28 -2.11 13.11
N PRO A 46 17.56 -3.43 13.13
CA PRO A 46 18.67 -3.99 12.37
C PRO A 46 18.41 -3.91 10.87
N ARG A 47 19.37 -3.35 10.13
CA ARG A 47 19.43 -3.46 8.67
C ARG A 47 19.75 -4.90 8.29
N VAL A 48 19.03 -5.39 7.29
CA VAL A 48 19.08 -6.80 6.89
C VAL A 48 20.44 -7.20 6.31
N GLY A 49 21.08 -6.33 5.53
CA GLY A 49 22.32 -6.68 4.81
C GLY A 49 23.56 -6.89 5.69
N ASP A 50 23.63 -6.24 6.86
CA ASP A 50 24.82 -6.26 7.72
C ASP A 50 24.54 -6.21 9.22
N GLY A 51 23.28 -6.10 9.63
CA GLY A 51 22.87 -6.04 11.03
C GLY A 51 23.13 -4.70 11.71
N GLU A 52 23.54 -3.65 10.98
CA GLU A 52 23.72 -2.32 11.55
C GLU A 52 22.39 -1.82 12.15
N GLN A 53 22.43 -1.32 13.39
CA GLN A 53 21.24 -0.75 14.04
C GLN A 53 20.98 0.65 13.50
N ILE A 54 19.81 0.84 12.89
CA ILE A 54 19.35 2.12 12.38
C ILE A 54 18.30 2.69 13.33
N ASP A 55 18.61 3.80 14.01
CA ASP A 55 17.60 4.63 14.67
C ASP A 55 16.78 5.35 13.59
N LEU A 56 15.51 4.99 13.46
CA LEU A 56 14.62 5.53 12.44
C LEU A 56 14.41 7.04 12.59
N GLY A 57 14.18 7.54 13.81
CA GLY A 57 13.96 8.96 14.03
C GLY A 57 15.21 9.79 13.74
N ALA A 58 16.39 9.28 14.11
CA ALA A 58 17.65 9.91 13.76
C ALA A 58 17.90 9.89 12.25
N ALA A 59 17.67 8.74 11.58
CA ALA A 59 17.84 8.59 10.14
C ALA A 59 16.94 9.56 9.35
N LEU A 60 15.71 9.77 9.80
CA LEU A 60 14.80 10.74 9.20
C LEU A 60 15.24 12.19 9.47
N THR A 61 15.64 12.52 10.70
CA THR A 61 16.08 13.86 11.10
C THR A 61 17.39 14.28 10.41
N GLN A 62 18.27 13.33 10.12
CA GLN A 62 19.56 13.57 9.46
C GLN A 62 19.45 13.75 7.94
N THR A 63 18.24 13.72 7.37
CA THR A 63 18.02 14.00 5.94
C THR A 63 18.58 15.38 5.59
N ALA A 64 19.49 15.42 4.62
CA ALA A 64 20.21 16.63 4.21
C ALA A 64 19.29 17.65 3.54
N ALA A 65 19.74 18.91 3.48
CA ALA A 65 18.92 20.03 3.01
C ALA A 65 18.37 19.89 1.57
N SER A 66 19.09 19.19 0.69
CA SER A 66 18.73 18.96 -0.71
C SER A 66 18.26 17.53 -0.98
N GLU A 67 18.01 16.75 0.06
CA GLU A 67 17.67 15.33 -0.03
C GLU A 67 16.31 15.05 0.60
N LYS A 68 15.74 13.91 0.23
CA LYS A 68 14.52 13.38 0.81
C LYS A 68 14.74 11.92 1.21
N THR A 69 14.15 11.51 2.33
CA THR A 69 14.16 10.11 2.78
C THR A 69 12.73 9.57 2.74
N LEU A 70 12.54 8.48 2.00
CA LEU A 70 11.30 7.69 2.02
C LEU A 70 11.41 6.63 3.11
N LEU A 71 10.41 6.55 3.98
CA LEU A 71 10.21 5.44 4.92
C LEU A 71 8.92 4.73 4.57
N ILE A 72 9.01 3.42 4.35
CA ILE A 72 7.87 2.51 4.25
C ILE A 72 7.86 1.66 5.52
N LEU A 73 6.72 1.62 6.21
CA LEU A 73 6.44 0.71 7.30
C LEU A 73 5.56 -0.40 6.72
N GLY A 74 6.20 -1.48 6.27
CA GLY A 74 5.51 -2.66 5.76
C GLY A 74 4.79 -3.42 6.88
N CYS A 75 3.79 -4.21 6.48
CA CYS A 75 3.22 -5.26 7.30
C CYS A 75 4.23 -6.42 7.42
N HIS A 76 3.78 -7.66 7.64
CA HIS A 76 4.67 -8.82 7.53
C HIS A 76 5.12 -9.07 6.09
N ALA A 77 6.21 -9.82 5.90
CA ALA A 77 6.86 -10.00 4.60
C ALA A 77 5.93 -10.65 3.55
N GLY A 78 5.05 -11.55 3.97
CA GLY A 78 4.03 -12.19 3.12
C GLY A 78 2.70 -11.45 3.00
N ASP A 79 2.58 -10.20 3.46
CA ASP A 79 1.33 -9.44 3.37
C ASP A 79 1.13 -8.81 1.97
N PHE A 80 -0.13 -8.57 1.58
CA PHE A 80 -0.43 -7.89 0.31
C PHE A 80 0.14 -6.47 0.25
N ASN A 81 0.03 -5.68 1.31
CA ASN A 81 0.49 -4.28 1.29
C ASN A 81 2.00 -4.24 1.16
N THR A 82 2.73 -5.04 1.93
CA THR A 82 4.20 -5.09 1.86
C THR A 82 4.68 -5.45 0.46
N VAL A 83 4.07 -6.47 -0.17
CA VAL A 83 4.42 -6.87 -1.54
C VAL A 83 4.13 -5.74 -2.53
N GLU A 84 2.99 -5.07 -2.43
CA GLU A 84 2.65 -3.94 -3.31
C GLU A 84 3.55 -2.72 -3.09
N TYR A 85 3.87 -2.38 -1.84
CA TYR A 85 4.83 -1.31 -1.51
C TYR A 85 6.18 -1.55 -2.17
N VAL A 86 6.71 -2.77 -2.07
CA VAL A 86 8.00 -3.13 -2.70
C VAL A 86 7.91 -3.09 -4.22
N GLN A 87 6.82 -3.61 -4.81
CA GLN A 87 6.60 -3.58 -6.26
C GLN A 87 6.50 -2.14 -6.80
N ARG A 88 5.75 -1.27 -6.11
CA ARG A 88 5.64 0.16 -6.43
C ARG A 88 6.96 0.88 -6.24
N CYS A 89 7.63 0.68 -5.10
CA CYS A 89 8.94 1.28 -4.85
C CYS A 89 9.93 0.95 -5.97
N ARG A 90 10.01 -0.32 -6.40
CA ARG A 90 10.86 -0.72 -7.53
C ARG A 90 10.47 -0.04 -8.84
N ALA A 91 9.17 0.02 -9.16
CA ALA A 91 8.68 0.62 -10.40
C ALA A 91 8.90 2.14 -10.45
N PHE A 92 8.69 2.81 -9.31
CA PHE A 92 8.77 4.26 -9.19
C PHE A 92 10.13 4.78 -8.73
N TRP A 93 11.11 3.91 -8.46
CA TRP A 93 12.42 4.28 -7.94
C TRP A 93 13.12 5.37 -8.78
N PRO A 94 13.16 5.28 -10.12
CA PRO A 94 13.78 6.33 -10.94
C PRO A 94 13.07 7.69 -10.80
N GLN A 95 11.73 7.71 -10.72
CA GLN A 95 10.98 8.96 -10.53
C GLN A 95 11.20 9.53 -9.13
N LEU A 96 11.25 8.69 -8.09
CA LEU A 96 11.54 9.08 -6.71
C LEU A 96 12.93 9.73 -6.62
N GLN A 97 13.94 9.12 -7.23
CA GLN A 97 15.30 9.68 -7.30
C GLN A 97 15.32 11.01 -8.05
N ALA A 98 14.61 11.12 -9.18
CA ALA A 98 14.49 12.38 -9.92
C ALA A 98 13.81 13.50 -9.11
N LYS A 99 12.95 13.14 -8.15
CA LYS A 99 12.33 14.05 -7.18
C LYS A 99 13.19 14.31 -5.92
N GLY A 100 14.42 13.79 -5.88
CA GLY A 100 15.38 14.03 -4.80
C GLY A 100 15.30 13.04 -3.63
N VAL A 101 14.58 11.92 -3.77
CA VAL A 101 14.63 10.83 -2.78
C VAL A 101 15.98 10.11 -2.93
N SER A 102 16.90 10.37 -2.01
CA SER A 102 18.25 9.79 -2.00
C SER A 102 18.32 8.48 -1.22
N ARG A 103 17.40 8.29 -0.28
CA ARG A 103 17.38 7.14 0.63
C ARG A 103 15.96 6.59 0.78
N CYS A 104 15.83 5.26 0.78
CA CYS A 104 14.57 4.58 1.08
C CYS A 104 14.78 3.50 2.13
N LEU A 105 14.06 3.60 3.25
CA LEU A 105 14.03 2.61 4.31
C LEU A 105 12.70 1.85 4.23
N ILE A 106 12.75 0.52 4.24
CA ILE A 106 11.55 -0.33 4.33
C ILE A 106 11.68 -1.19 5.58
N ALA A 107 10.96 -0.81 6.64
CA ALA A 107 10.85 -1.63 7.83
C ALA A 107 9.73 -2.66 7.63
N VAL A 108 10.05 -3.95 7.76
CA VAL A 108 9.11 -5.05 7.53
C VAL A 108 8.87 -5.79 8.84
N ASN A 109 7.62 -6.15 9.12
CA ASN A 109 7.24 -6.92 10.30
C ASN A 109 7.68 -8.39 10.19
N GLY A 110 8.98 -8.65 10.21
CA GLY A 110 9.55 -9.96 9.98
C GLY A 110 10.98 -10.04 10.49
N GLN A 111 11.50 -11.27 10.59
CA GLN A 111 12.92 -11.50 10.87
C GLN A 111 13.77 -11.16 9.65
N ALA A 112 15.08 -10.95 9.86
CA ALA A 112 16.03 -10.65 8.79
C ALA A 112 15.90 -11.62 7.60
N SER A 113 15.84 -12.94 7.85
CA SER A 113 15.68 -13.95 6.80
C SER A 113 14.37 -13.83 6.00
N SER A 114 13.26 -13.45 6.64
CA SER A 114 11.99 -13.18 5.94
C SER A 114 12.08 -11.94 5.05
N CYS A 115 12.78 -10.91 5.53
CA CYS A 115 13.01 -9.67 4.79
C CYS A 115 13.95 -9.90 3.59
N GLU A 116 15.05 -10.64 3.79
CA GLU A 116 15.93 -11.10 2.70
C GLU A 116 15.13 -11.83 1.64
N LYS A 117 14.29 -12.79 2.06
CA LYS A 117 13.50 -13.57 1.11
C LYS A 117 12.53 -12.71 0.30
N LEU A 118 11.89 -11.73 0.94
CA LEU A 118 11.05 -10.74 0.26
C LEU A 118 11.86 -9.95 -0.78
N GLY A 119 13.02 -9.45 -0.39
CA GLY A 119 13.93 -8.70 -1.26
C GLY A 119 14.40 -9.51 -2.48
N GLU A 120 14.76 -10.78 -2.29
CA GLU A 120 15.11 -11.70 -3.37
C GLU A 120 13.97 -11.92 -4.36
N LEU A 121 12.77 -12.21 -3.84
CA LEU A 121 11.60 -12.55 -4.67
C LEU A 121 11.14 -11.35 -5.51
N LEU A 122 11.25 -10.15 -4.95
CA LEU A 122 10.78 -8.92 -5.57
C LEU A 122 11.89 -8.11 -6.24
N GLY A 123 13.17 -8.44 -6.08
CA GLY A 123 14.27 -7.75 -6.77
C GLY A 123 14.29 -6.25 -6.46
N LEU A 124 14.55 -5.90 -5.20
CA LEU A 124 14.68 -4.52 -4.76
C LEU A 124 15.83 -3.80 -5.50
N PRO A 125 15.66 -2.52 -5.86
CA PRO A 125 16.72 -1.75 -6.49
C PRO A 125 17.80 -1.35 -5.48
N ASP A 126 18.99 -1.06 -6.00
CA ASP A 126 20.08 -0.50 -5.20
C ASP A 126 19.66 0.86 -4.59
N GLY A 127 20.04 1.09 -3.32
CA GLY A 127 19.68 2.30 -2.56
C GLY A 127 18.41 2.18 -1.72
N VAL A 128 17.72 1.03 -1.77
CA VAL A 128 16.63 0.69 -0.85
C VAL A 128 17.16 -0.23 0.25
N GLU A 129 16.99 0.17 1.51
CA GLU A 129 17.42 -0.59 2.68
C GLU A 129 16.24 -1.31 3.32
N LEU A 130 16.36 -2.62 3.51
CA LEU A 130 15.42 -3.42 4.30
C LEU A 130 15.84 -3.41 5.78
N LEU A 131 14.87 -3.17 6.66
CA LEU A 131 15.02 -3.23 8.10
C LEU A 131 14.08 -4.30 8.67
N SER A 132 14.57 -5.08 9.62
CA SER A 132 13.82 -6.18 10.25
C SER A 132 13.17 -5.71 11.54
N ASP A 133 11.84 -5.70 11.61
CA ASP A 133 11.05 -5.38 12.82
C ASP A 133 10.12 -6.55 13.20
N PRO A 134 10.62 -7.68 13.75
CA PRO A 134 9.81 -8.88 13.95
C PRO A 134 8.57 -8.66 14.82
N ALA A 135 8.65 -7.68 15.72
CA ALA A 135 7.57 -7.33 16.64
C ALA A 135 6.63 -6.26 16.08
N GLY A 136 6.98 -5.57 14.99
CA GLY A 136 6.18 -4.51 14.37
C GLY A 136 6.02 -3.27 15.24
N GLU A 137 7.01 -2.94 16.07
CA GLU A 137 6.92 -1.81 17.01
C GLU A 137 7.07 -0.45 16.30
N ALA A 138 7.84 -0.37 15.22
CA ALA A 138 8.00 0.88 14.45
C ALA A 138 6.67 1.34 13.85
N GLY A 139 5.92 0.41 13.25
CA GLY A 139 4.56 0.68 12.75
C GLY A 139 3.63 1.21 13.86
N ARG A 140 3.67 0.61 15.05
CA ARG A 140 2.81 1.04 16.17
C ARG A 140 3.20 2.40 16.70
N ALA A 141 4.50 2.70 16.79
CA ALA A 141 4.98 4.01 17.17
C ALA A 141 4.56 5.10 16.18
N PHE A 142 4.57 4.79 14.88
CA PHE A 142 4.06 5.67 13.82
C PHE A 142 2.54 5.85 13.85
N GLY A 143 1.81 4.89 14.42
CA GLY A 143 0.35 4.94 14.58
C GLY A 143 -0.43 4.16 13.53
N VAL A 144 0.18 3.16 12.88
CA VAL A 144 -0.53 2.29 11.93
C VAL A 144 -1.64 1.49 12.62
N SER A 145 -2.65 1.09 11.85
CA SER A 145 -3.72 0.25 12.37
C SER A 145 -3.19 -1.13 12.77
N ARG A 146 -3.65 -1.61 13.93
CA ARG A 146 -3.31 -2.94 14.46
C ARG A 146 -4.33 -4.02 14.04
N GLY A 147 -5.36 -3.63 13.29
CA GLY A 147 -6.44 -4.50 12.81
C GLY A 147 -7.57 -4.71 13.83
N TRP A 148 -8.39 -5.74 13.60
CA TRP A 148 -9.54 -6.04 14.44
C TRP A 148 -9.15 -6.87 15.68
N ARG A 149 -9.43 -6.33 16.87
CA ARG A 149 -9.15 -6.95 18.18
C ARG A 149 -7.69 -7.44 18.32
N PRO A 150 -6.69 -6.57 18.09
CA PRO A 150 -5.27 -6.95 18.07
C PRO A 150 -4.82 -7.62 19.37
N ASP A 151 -5.18 -7.04 20.52
CA ASP A 151 -4.77 -7.49 21.84
C ASP A 151 -5.70 -8.53 22.49
N ASP A 152 -6.71 -9.02 21.76
CA ASP A 152 -7.60 -10.03 22.31
C ASP A 152 -7.02 -11.43 22.12
N ALA A 153 -6.41 -11.96 23.17
CA ALA A 153 -5.84 -13.31 23.21
C ALA A 153 -6.89 -14.42 23.07
N ARG A 154 -8.19 -14.12 23.23
CA ARG A 154 -9.28 -15.11 23.09
C ARG A 154 -9.64 -15.35 21.62
N VAL A 155 -9.19 -14.49 20.71
CA VAL A 155 -9.50 -14.57 19.28
C VAL A 155 -8.27 -15.13 18.55
N PRO A 156 -8.39 -16.26 17.83
CA PRO A 156 -7.28 -16.80 17.05
C PRO A 156 -6.81 -15.81 15.99
N PRO A 157 -5.49 -15.67 15.73
CA PRO A 157 -4.95 -14.77 14.72
C PRO A 157 -5.57 -14.98 13.33
N ALA A 158 -5.76 -16.24 12.91
CA ALA A 158 -6.41 -16.57 11.64
C ALA A 158 -7.84 -16.03 11.53
N LEU A 159 -8.59 -15.98 12.63
CA LEU A 159 -9.94 -15.39 12.63
C LEU A 159 -9.87 -13.86 12.53
N LYS A 160 -8.89 -13.22 13.18
CA LYS A 160 -8.67 -11.77 13.03
C LYS A 160 -8.36 -11.43 11.58
N LEU A 161 -7.44 -12.18 10.95
CA LEU A 161 -7.09 -12.02 9.55
C LEU A 161 -8.29 -12.27 8.63
N PHE A 162 -9.07 -13.32 8.86
CA PHE A 162 -10.28 -13.59 8.09
C PHE A 162 -11.26 -12.41 8.12
N VAL A 163 -11.54 -11.89 9.32
CA VAL A 163 -12.46 -10.76 9.54
C VAL A 163 -11.99 -9.52 8.79
N VAL A 164 -10.71 -9.15 8.93
CA VAL A 164 -10.10 -8.02 8.19
C VAL A 164 -10.11 -8.28 6.67
N GLY A 165 -9.82 -9.52 6.25
CA GLY A 165 -9.76 -9.93 4.84
C GLY A 165 -11.09 -9.87 4.10
N ILE A 166 -12.21 -10.16 4.78
CA ILE A 166 -13.55 -9.98 4.21
C ILE A 166 -14.08 -8.55 4.37
N GLY A 167 -13.25 -7.62 4.87
CA GLY A 167 -13.62 -6.21 5.06
C GLY A 167 -14.60 -5.97 6.21
N LEU A 168 -14.69 -6.91 7.16
CA LEU A 168 -15.46 -6.72 8.39
C LEU A 168 -14.52 -6.25 9.50
N GLY A 169 -14.85 -5.15 10.17
CA GLY A 169 -14.06 -4.59 11.25
C GLY A 169 -12.98 -3.61 10.77
N PRO A 170 -12.50 -2.73 11.67
CA PRO A 170 -11.49 -1.75 11.34
C PRO A 170 -10.13 -2.39 10.97
N PRO A 171 -9.41 -1.75 10.03
CA PRO A 171 -9.86 -0.59 9.27
C PRO A 171 -10.63 -1.00 8.00
N TRP A 172 -11.61 -0.17 7.63
CA TRP A 172 -12.69 -0.51 6.70
C TRP A 172 -12.35 -0.34 5.20
N GLY A 173 -11.08 -0.02 4.88
CA GLY A 173 -10.60 0.23 3.53
C GLY A 173 -10.37 -1.02 2.68
N THR A 174 -10.35 -2.22 3.28
CA THR A 174 -10.05 -3.47 2.56
C THR A 174 -11.01 -3.72 1.39
N LEU A 175 -12.33 -3.66 1.63
CA LEU A 175 -13.31 -3.99 0.59
C LEU A 175 -13.27 -2.98 -0.57
N PRO A 176 -13.28 -1.65 -0.34
CA PRO A 176 -13.04 -0.67 -1.41
C PRO A 176 -11.75 -0.94 -2.21
N ALA A 177 -10.62 -1.15 -1.52
CA ALA A 177 -9.32 -1.33 -2.16
C ALA A 177 -9.25 -2.61 -3.01
N VAL A 178 -9.88 -3.69 -2.54
CA VAL A 178 -9.99 -4.96 -3.29
C VAL A 178 -10.90 -4.78 -4.51
N LEU A 179 -12.07 -4.14 -4.35
CA LEU A 179 -13.03 -3.91 -5.44
C LEU A 179 -12.44 -3.08 -6.58
N THR A 180 -11.62 -2.06 -6.28
CA THR A 180 -10.90 -1.28 -7.30
C THR A 180 -10.07 -2.17 -8.22
N GLY A 181 -9.49 -3.26 -7.70
CA GLY A 181 -8.72 -4.19 -8.52
C GLY A 181 -9.56 -5.03 -9.50
N TYR A 182 -10.84 -5.25 -9.19
CA TYR A 182 -11.76 -5.96 -10.08
C TYR A 182 -12.44 -5.02 -11.08
N VAL A 183 -12.81 -3.82 -10.64
CA VAL A 183 -13.55 -2.83 -11.46
C VAL A 183 -12.62 -2.02 -12.36
N GLY A 184 -11.36 -1.81 -11.96
CA GLY A 184 -10.43 -0.93 -12.64
C GLY A 184 -10.61 0.54 -12.23
N ASN A 185 -9.71 1.39 -12.72
CA ASN A 185 -9.73 2.84 -12.52
C ASN A 185 -9.34 3.53 -13.83
N PRO A 186 -10.24 4.30 -14.47
CA PRO A 186 -9.94 4.99 -15.73
C PRO A 186 -8.72 5.92 -15.65
N GLY A 187 -8.49 6.56 -14.50
CA GLY A 187 -7.42 7.54 -14.29
C GLY A 187 -6.21 7.03 -13.52
N GLY A 188 -6.23 5.80 -12.99
CA GLY A 188 -5.06 5.23 -12.30
C GLY A 188 -3.96 4.86 -13.30
N ARG A 189 -2.72 4.62 -12.90
CA ARG A 189 -1.69 4.14 -13.85
C ARG A 189 -1.33 2.69 -13.69
N ARG A 190 -1.22 2.04 -14.86
CA ARG A 190 -0.84 0.63 -15.03
C ARG A 190 0.66 0.36 -15.04
N GLU A 191 1.53 1.37 -15.17
CA GLU A 191 2.96 1.13 -15.46
C GLU A 191 3.61 0.21 -14.42
N TRP A 192 3.33 0.43 -13.13
CA TRP A 192 3.83 -0.42 -12.06
C TRP A 192 3.17 -1.82 -12.05
N ILE A 193 1.89 -1.91 -12.45
CA ILE A 193 1.14 -3.17 -12.51
C ILE A 193 1.71 -4.06 -13.62
N GLU A 194 1.92 -3.50 -14.82
CA GLU A 194 2.54 -4.21 -15.95
C GLU A 194 3.98 -4.60 -15.64
N ALA A 195 4.76 -3.69 -15.02
CA ALA A 195 6.12 -4.00 -14.59
C ALA A 195 6.15 -5.15 -13.57
N ALA A 196 5.21 -5.19 -12.63
CA ALA A 196 5.10 -6.25 -11.64
C ALA A 196 4.64 -7.58 -12.25
N LEU A 197 3.63 -7.56 -13.12
CA LEU A 197 3.16 -8.73 -13.86
C LEU A 197 4.26 -9.33 -14.73
N LYS A 198 5.00 -8.48 -15.47
CA LYS A 198 6.16 -8.89 -16.29
C LYS A 198 7.22 -9.56 -15.42
N GLN A 199 7.58 -8.94 -14.31
CA GLN A 199 8.58 -9.50 -13.40
C GLN A 199 8.14 -10.86 -12.85
N GLY A 200 6.88 -11.01 -12.45
CA GLY A 200 6.33 -12.29 -12.02
C GLY A 200 6.37 -13.35 -13.11
N GLN A 201 5.93 -13.01 -14.33
CA GLN A 201 5.93 -13.93 -15.47
C GLN A 201 7.34 -14.40 -15.84
N LEU A 202 8.32 -13.49 -15.88
CA LEU A 202 9.74 -13.83 -16.13
C LEU A 202 10.34 -14.69 -15.01
N ALA A 203 9.89 -14.51 -13.77
CA ALA A 203 10.28 -15.33 -12.62
C ALA A 203 9.51 -16.65 -12.51
N GLY A 204 8.66 -17.00 -13.49
CA GLY A 204 7.84 -18.21 -13.47
C GLY A 204 6.69 -18.17 -12.46
N ARG A 205 6.39 -17.02 -11.86
CA ARG A 205 5.26 -16.81 -10.97
C ARG A 205 4.01 -16.55 -11.81
N ARG A 206 3.19 -17.58 -11.99
CA ARG A 206 1.89 -17.48 -12.68
C ARG A 206 0.75 -17.36 -11.68
N ALA A 207 -0.32 -16.69 -12.08
CA ALA A 207 -1.57 -16.61 -11.33
C ALA A 207 -2.36 -17.94 -11.45
N GLY A 208 -1.79 -19.02 -10.91
CA GLY A 208 -2.37 -20.36 -10.97
C GLY A 208 -2.44 -20.91 -12.42
N PRO A 209 -3.60 -21.46 -12.86
CA PRO A 209 -3.75 -22.05 -14.19
C PRO A 209 -3.94 -21.02 -15.31
N LEU A 210 -3.90 -19.72 -15.00
CA LEU A 210 -4.09 -18.67 -16.00
C LEU A 210 -2.93 -18.66 -17.00
N PRO A 211 -3.22 -18.46 -18.31
CA PRO A 211 -2.17 -18.27 -19.30
C PRO A 211 -1.38 -16.99 -19.01
N ASP A 212 -0.19 -16.89 -19.58
CA ASP A 212 0.62 -15.68 -19.52
C ASP A 212 -0.21 -14.47 -20.00
N ILE A 213 -0.32 -13.45 -19.13
CA ILE A 213 -1.21 -12.30 -19.32
C ILE A 213 -0.56 -11.28 -20.26
N LEU A 214 0.75 -11.13 -20.12
CA LEU A 214 1.53 -10.24 -20.96
C LEU A 214 2.13 -11.05 -22.11
N GLU A 215 2.00 -10.51 -23.32
CA GLU A 215 2.74 -10.97 -24.47
C GLU A 215 4.10 -10.29 -24.43
N LEU A 216 5.15 -11.09 -24.33
CA LEU A 216 6.52 -10.62 -24.26
C LEU A 216 7.25 -10.91 -25.58
N SER A 217 8.01 -9.95 -26.08
CA SER A 217 8.94 -10.17 -27.19
C SER A 217 10.08 -11.11 -26.77
N ALA A 218 10.89 -11.54 -27.73
CA ALA A 218 12.12 -12.29 -27.45
C ALA A 218 13.13 -11.52 -26.57
N SER A 219 13.08 -10.19 -26.57
CA SER A 219 13.89 -9.32 -25.69
C SER A 219 13.25 -9.08 -24.32
N GLY A 220 12.06 -9.62 -24.06
CA GLY A 220 11.32 -9.45 -22.82
C GLY A 220 10.55 -8.13 -22.71
N GLU A 221 10.38 -7.38 -23.80
CA GLU A 221 9.52 -6.19 -23.84
C GLU A 221 8.05 -6.58 -23.91
N VAL A 222 7.18 -5.79 -23.26
CA VAL A 222 5.73 -6.03 -23.32
C VAL A 222 5.23 -5.57 -24.68
N VAL A 223 4.77 -6.50 -25.51
CA VAL A 223 4.21 -6.22 -26.85
C VAL A 223 2.69 -6.22 -26.86
N GLY A 224 2.08 -6.85 -25.87
CA GLY A 224 0.64 -6.89 -25.69
C GLY A 224 0.27 -7.21 -24.25
N ASN A 225 -0.88 -6.72 -23.82
CA ASN A 225 -1.46 -7.04 -22.53
C ASN A 225 -2.91 -7.48 -22.77
N LYS A 226 -3.26 -8.71 -22.37
CA LYS A 226 -4.58 -9.29 -22.63
C LYS A 226 -5.76 -8.49 -22.03
N PHE A 227 -5.50 -7.61 -21.08
CA PHE A 227 -6.52 -6.69 -20.57
C PHE A 227 -6.86 -5.55 -21.54
N ASP A 228 -6.07 -5.32 -22.60
CA ASP A 228 -6.37 -4.36 -23.68
C ASP A 228 -7.62 -4.75 -24.47
N ASP A 229 -7.92 -6.05 -24.54
CA ASP A 229 -9.03 -6.59 -25.34
C ASP A 229 -10.40 -6.41 -24.67
N PHE A 230 -10.45 -5.85 -23.46
CA PHE A 230 -11.72 -5.61 -22.77
C PHE A 230 -12.56 -4.55 -23.51
N PRO A 231 -13.78 -4.90 -23.97
CA PRO A 231 -14.65 -3.95 -24.63
C PRO A 231 -14.93 -2.73 -23.75
N LEU A 232 -14.83 -1.54 -24.34
CA LEU A 232 -15.17 -0.24 -23.71
C LEU A 232 -14.21 0.28 -22.63
N VAL A 233 -13.25 -0.54 -22.17
CA VAL A 233 -12.38 -0.21 -21.01
C VAL A 233 -10.89 -0.49 -21.26
N GLY A 234 -10.50 -0.98 -22.44
CA GLY A 234 -9.07 -1.20 -22.78
C GLY A 234 -8.19 0.06 -22.70
N GLY A 235 -8.79 1.25 -22.89
CA GLY A 235 -8.09 2.55 -22.74
C GLY A 235 -8.01 3.08 -21.31
N TRP A 236 -8.50 2.34 -20.31
CA TRP A 236 -8.41 2.76 -18.91
C TRP A 236 -6.98 2.66 -18.42
N GLY A 237 -6.63 3.56 -17.52
CA GLY A 237 -5.30 3.58 -16.95
C GLY A 237 -5.01 2.39 -16.03
N VAL A 238 -5.98 1.89 -15.25
CA VAL A 238 -5.99 0.54 -14.64
C VAL A 238 -7.21 -0.21 -15.13
N ARG A 239 -7.02 -1.38 -15.73
CA ARG A 239 -8.12 -2.11 -16.36
C ARG A 239 -8.86 -2.99 -15.36
N PRO A 240 -10.13 -3.32 -15.64
CA PRO A 240 -10.84 -4.32 -14.84
C PRO A 240 -10.05 -5.62 -14.76
N LEU A 241 -10.05 -6.23 -13.58
CA LEU A 241 -9.36 -7.50 -13.26
C LEU A 241 -7.83 -7.49 -13.33
N GLU A 242 -7.20 -6.46 -13.88
CA GLU A 242 -5.74 -6.42 -14.07
C GLU A 242 -4.98 -6.41 -12.74
N LEU A 243 -5.33 -5.47 -11.86
CA LEU A 243 -4.74 -5.40 -10.51
C LEU A 243 -5.11 -6.61 -9.66
N ALA A 244 -6.35 -7.11 -9.77
CA ALA A 244 -6.76 -8.34 -9.08
C ALA A 244 -5.94 -9.56 -9.55
N THR A 245 -5.56 -9.60 -10.83
CA THR A 245 -4.74 -10.66 -11.41
C THR A 245 -3.30 -10.57 -10.93
N LEU A 246 -2.74 -9.36 -10.81
CA LEU A 246 -1.44 -9.16 -10.16
C LEU A 246 -1.47 -9.64 -8.70
N ARG A 247 -2.51 -9.28 -7.93
CA ARG A 247 -2.66 -9.73 -6.54
C ARG A 247 -2.77 -11.26 -6.45
N LEU A 248 -3.49 -11.89 -7.38
CA LEU A 248 -3.56 -13.35 -7.45
C LEU A 248 -2.20 -13.98 -7.82
N GLN A 249 -1.44 -13.37 -8.74
CA GLN A 249 -0.08 -13.80 -9.07
C GLN A 249 0.84 -13.73 -7.84
N ASN A 250 0.76 -12.64 -7.06
CA ASN A 250 1.48 -12.47 -5.81
C ASN A 250 1.05 -13.52 -4.76
N LEU A 251 -0.26 -13.78 -4.64
CA LEU A 251 -0.79 -14.77 -3.71
C LEU A 251 -0.24 -16.16 -3.98
N VAL A 252 -0.32 -16.63 -5.22
CA VAL A 252 0.14 -17.97 -5.58
C VAL A 252 1.67 -18.05 -5.58
N GLY A 253 2.34 -17.10 -6.25
CA GLY A 253 3.75 -17.19 -6.56
C GLY A 253 4.70 -16.65 -5.49
N ILE A 254 4.21 -15.91 -4.50
CA ILE A 254 5.02 -15.36 -3.41
C ILE A 254 4.50 -15.90 -2.08
N GLN A 255 3.24 -15.57 -1.76
CA GLN A 255 2.72 -15.73 -0.40
C GLN A 255 2.48 -17.21 -0.07
N MET A 256 1.78 -17.95 -0.93
CA MET A 256 1.55 -19.39 -0.73
C MET A 256 2.81 -20.23 -0.98
N ALA A 257 3.59 -19.91 -2.02
CA ALA A 257 4.80 -20.66 -2.37
C ALA A 257 5.92 -20.54 -1.31
N HIS A 258 5.95 -19.44 -0.56
CA HIS A 258 7.00 -19.15 0.42
C HIS A 258 6.46 -18.80 1.81
N TRP A 259 5.24 -19.23 2.14
CA TRP A 259 4.57 -18.89 3.40
C TRP A 259 5.44 -19.10 4.64
N GLU A 260 6.11 -20.24 4.73
CA GLU A 260 6.96 -20.59 5.88
C GLU A 260 8.14 -19.62 6.07
N ALA A 261 8.66 -19.05 4.99
CA ALA A 261 9.74 -18.07 5.06
C ALA A 261 9.22 -16.63 5.30
N LEU A 262 7.97 -16.33 4.93
CA LEU A 262 7.43 -14.98 4.88
C LEU A 262 6.40 -14.66 5.99
N LYS A 263 5.90 -15.67 6.69
CA LYS A 263 4.94 -15.48 7.79
C LYS A 263 5.56 -14.73 8.96
N PRO A 264 4.79 -13.91 9.69
CA PRO A 264 5.31 -13.24 10.86
C PRO A 264 5.61 -14.25 11.96
N VAL A 265 6.59 -13.91 12.81
CA VAL A 265 6.90 -14.68 14.02
C VAL A 265 6.14 -14.20 15.25
N ASP A 266 5.60 -12.99 15.17
CA ASP A 266 4.71 -12.40 16.16
C ASP A 266 3.29 -12.31 15.57
N ASP A 267 2.34 -13.01 16.19
CA ASP A 267 0.94 -13.05 15.76
C ASP A 267 0.28 -11.66 15.75
N ARG A 268 0.79 -10.70 16.55
CA ARG A 268 0.30 -9.31 16.56
C ARG A 268 0.52 -8.63 15.20
N CYS A 269 1.51 -9.09 14.43
CA CYS A 269 1.85 -8.54 13.12
C CYS A 269 0.96 -9.07 11.98
N LEU A 270 0.15 -10.12 12.21
CA LEU A 270 -0.69 -10.73 11.17
C LEU A 270 -1.80 -9.81 10.66
N THR A 271 -2.32 -8.93 11.53
CA THR A 271 -3.37 -7.95 11.17
C THR A 271 -2.92 -6.50 11.28
N GLN A 272 -1.64 -6.29 11.60
CA GLN A 272 -1.07 -4.96 11.61
C GLN A 272 -0.85 -4.51 10.17
N LEU A 273 -1.35 -3.33 9.86
CA LEU A 273 -1.20 -2.71 8.56
C LEU A 273 0.04 -1.82 8.51
N GLY A 274 0.29 -1.25 7.34
CA GLY A 274 1.46 -0.44 7.08
C GLY A 274 1.16 1.05 6.98
N GLY A 275 2.13 1.75 6.41
CA GLY A 275 2.07 3.15 6.07
C GLY A 275 3.37 3.59 5.41
N CYS A 276 3.44 4.84 5.01
CA CYS A 276 4.69 5.43 4.56
C CYS A 276 4.77 6.91 4.87
N ALA A 277 5.97 7.45 4.85
CA ALA A 277 6.22 8.88 4.94
C ALA A 277 7.43 9.27 4.08
N VAL A 278 7.40 10.49 3.56
CA VAL A 278 8.58 11.11 2.97
C VAL A 278 8.93 12.34 3.80
N VAL A 279 10.20 12.45 4.19
CA VAL A 279 10.72 13.61 4.90
C VAL A 279 11.75 14.35 4.05
N GLY A 280 11.78 15.67 4.17
CA GLY A 280 12.84 16.53 3.67
C GLY A 280 13.86 16.88 4.75
N ALA A 281 14.50 18.04 4.57
CA ALA A 281 15.55 18.55 5.44
C ALA A 281 15.16 18.53 6.93
N GLY A 282 16.01 17.96 7.77
CA GLY A 282 15.78 17.97 9.22
C GLY A 282 14.62 17.08 9.68
N GLY A 283 14.10 16.19 8.82
CA GLY A 283 12.96 15.32 9.14
C GLY A 283 11.59 15.97 8.96
N GLU A 284 11.51 17.08 8.22
CA GLU A 284 10.26 17.77 7.91
C GLU A 284 9.34 16.89 7.04
N PRO A 285 8.10 16.60 7.46
CA PRO A 285 7.24 15.67 6.73
C PRO A 285 6.63 16.32 5.47
N LEU A 286 6.99 15.79 4.31
CA LEU A 286 6.46 16.19 3.00
C LEU A 286 5.22 15.38 2.61
N PHE A 287 5.22 14.10 2.97
CA PHE A 287 4.12 13.17 2.71
C PHE A 287 3.97 12.19 3.87
N SER A 288 2.74 11.80 4.20
CA SER A 288 2.46 10.78 5.21
C SER A 288 1.15 10.06 4.91
N TRP A 289 1.19 8.74 5.00
CA TRP A 289 0.08 7.83 4.74
C TRP A 289 0.03 6.72 5.79
N VAL A 290 -1.17 6.38 6.23
CA VAL A 290 -1.45 5.20 7.04
C VAL A 290 -2.47 4.36 6.30
N ASP A 291 -2.17 3.08 6.10
CA ASP A 291 -3.03 2.18 5.34
C ASP A 291 -4.41 2.06 6.00
N GLY A 292 -5.47 2.29 5.23
CA GLY A 292 -6.85 2.16 5.66
C GLY A 292 -7.40 0.73 5.54
N GLY A 293 -6.63 -0.21 5.01
CA GLY A 293 -7.05 -1.60 4.82
C GLY A 293 -5.97 -2.48 4.18
N LEU A 294 -6.29 -3.76 4.03
CA LEU A 294 -5.51 -4.63 3.14
C LEU A 294 -5.70 -4.14 1.71
N CYS A 295 -4.65 -4.22 0.91
CA CYS A 295 -4.58 -3.72 -0.46
C CYS A 295 -4.69 -2.18 -0.62
N ASP A 296 -4.64 -1.42 0.48
CA ASP A 296 -4.83 0.04 0.54
C ASP A 296 -3.49 0.78 0.77
N VAL A 297 -2.59 0.63 -0.20
CA VAL A 297 -1.31 1.37 -0.25
C VAL A 297 -1.52 2.70 -0.99
N PRO A 298 -0.75 3.75 -0.67
CA PRO A 298 -0.94 5.06 -1.28
C PRO A 298 -0.65 5.00 -2.77
N ASP A 299 -1.29 5.91 -3.51
CA ASP A 299 -0.87 6.16 -4.87
C ASP A 299 0.53 6.79 -4.87
N PHE A 300 1.50 6.13 -5.53
CA PHE A 300 2.86 6.64 -5.58
C PHE A 300 2.96 7.88 -6.48
N GLU A 301 1.96 8.14 -7.32
CA GLU A 301 1.87 9.41 -8.06
C GLU A 301 1.45 10.55 -7.17
N GLU A 302 0.45 10.36 -6.32
CA GLU A 302 0.07 11.36 -5.32
C GLU A 302 1.25 11.65 -4.37
N LEU A 303 2.01 10.61 -4.02
CA LEU A 303 3.27 10.76 -3.31
C LEU A 303 4.27 11.59 -4.13
N LEU A 304 4.54 11.28 -5.39
CA LEU A 304 5.47 12.01 -6.25
C LEU A 304 5.06 13.46 -6.51
N ASP A 305 3.76 13.75 -6.59
CA ASP A 305 3.20 15.09 -6.75
C ASP A 305 3.39 15.94 -5.49
N ALA A 306 3.47 15.30 -4.31
CA ALA A 306 3.76 15.97 -3.05
C ALA A 306 5.25 16.30 -2.84
N LEU A 307 6.18 15.75 -3.64
CA LEU A 307 7.65 15.95 -3.52
C LEU A 307 8.23 17.02 -4.45
#